data_AF-A0A536NHM1-F1
#
_entry.id   AF-A0A536NHM1-F1
#
_cell.length_a   1.000
_cell.length_b   1.000
_cell.length_c   1.000
_cell.angle_alpha   90.00
_cell.angle_beta   90.00
_cell.angle_gamma   90.00
#
_symmetry.space_group_name_H-M   'P 1'
#
loop_
_entity.id
_entity.type
_entity.pdbx_description
1 polymer ?
#
loop_
_entity_poly.entity_id
_entity_poly.type
_entity_poly.pdbx_seq_one_letter_code
_entity_poly.pdbx_strand_id
1 'polypeptide(L)'
;MSRRSHAIGLAIAGMALAVVSGGCGTASRNATSEPTASLPIASISPVIALTQAQVVRALSAAGLALTAARLPFRPPEPPDLMAVPRAVFQAVLPADPTHGYIVVYQLRDEATAATAGRELADYLATGYGRTQFPPDANHVLRQLQTTLISFSWSPASSPDPNTSKIADALQTVGTPIDVPR
;
A
#
# COMPACT_ATOMS: atom_id res chain seq x y z
N MET A 1 34.79 11.68 46.57
CA MET A 1 34.01 11.80 47.82
C MET A 1 33.07 12.99 47.73
N SER A 2 31.78 12.72 47.97
CA SER A 2 30.68 13.64 48.31
C SER A 2 30.26 14.75 47.33
N ARG A 3 29.22 14.48 46.52
CA ARG A 3 28.37 15.48 45.86
C ARG A 3 27.30 15.94 46.84
N ARG A 4 27.16 17.26 46.93
CA ARG A 4 26.18 17.98 47.76
C ARG A 4 24.77 17.82 47.18
N SER A 5 23.86 17.37 48.05
CA SER A 5 22.39 17.45 47.97
C SER A 5 21.94 18.87 47.71
N HIS A 6 20.78 19.09 47.04
CA HIS A 6 19.78 20.12 47.36
C HIS A 6 18.41 19.63 46.85
N ALA A 7 17.42 19.67 47.76
CA ALA A 7 16.00 19.37 47.54
C ALA A 7 15.25 20.65 47.12
N ILE A 8 13.90 20.58 47.14
CA ILE A 8 12.87 21.64 46.98
C ILE A 8 12.25 21.63 45.57
N GLY A 9 10.94 21.55 45.37
CA GLY A 9 9.82 21.59 46.31
C GLY A 9 8.50 21.51 45.52
N LEU A 10 7.53 20.81 46.10
CA LEU A 10 6.16 20.62 45.65
C LEU A 10 5.33 21.87 46.01
N ALA A 11 4.48 22.37 45.11
CA ALA A 11 3.38 23.27 45.48
C ALA A 11 2.16 23.10 44.55
N ILE A 12 1.05 22.69 45.16
CA ILE A 12 -0.30 22.56 44.61
C ILE A 12 -1.10 23.79 45.08
N ALA A 13 -1.90 24.41 44.21
CA ALA A 13 -3.12 25.19 44.47
C ALA A 13 -3.48 25.96 43.18
N GLY A 14 -4.71 26.22 42.76
CA GLY A 14 -6.06 26.05 43.30
C GLY A 14 -7.01 26.73 42.29
N MET A 15 -8.12 26.08 41.94
CA MET A 15 -9.49 26.52 42.20
C MET A 15 -10.10 27.60 41.25
N ALA A 16 -11.03 27.09 40.41
CA ALA A 16 -12.25 27.63 39.80
C ALA A 16 -12.60 29.14 39.86
N LEU A 17 -13.09 29.67 38.72
CA LEU A 17 -14.40 30.35 38.64
C LEU A 17 -14.87 30.52 37.17
N ALA A 18 -16.14 30.21 36.91
CA ALA A 18 -16.83 30.48 35.65
C ALA A 18 -17.44 31.89 35.68
N VAL A 19 -17.33 32.63 34.56
CA VAL A 19 -18.15 33.82 34.28
C VAL A 19 -18.58 33.77 32.81
N VAL A 20 -19.90 33.72 32.61
CA VAL A 20 -20.57 33.99 31.34
C VAL A 20 -20.94 35.47 31.30
N SER A 21 -20.57 36.17 30.23
CA SER A 21 -21.21 37.41 29.81
C SER A 21 -20.97 37.61 28.31
N GLY A 22 -22.06 37.72 27.54
CA GLY A 22 -22.02 37.91 26.09
C GLY A 22 -21.77 39.36 25.65
N GLY A 23 -21.59 39.53 24.34
CA GLY A 23 -21.92 40.77 23.62
C GLY A 23 -20.78 41.52 22.93
N CYS A 24 -20.78 41.44 21.59
CA CYS A 24 -20.37 42.42 20.58
C CYS A 24 -18.89 42.87 20.42
N GLY A 25 -18.27 42.29 19.37
CA GLY A 25 -17.74 43.07 18.24
C GLY A 25 -16.30 43.58 18.31
N THR A 26 -15.40 43.00 17.50
CA THR A 26 -14.70 43.69 16.40
C THR A 26 -13.68 42.77 15.69
N ALA A 27 -13.83 42.68 14.36
CA ALA A 27 -12.82 42.33 13.37
C ALA A 27 -12.09 40.97 13.47
N SER A 28 -12.80 39.86 13.21
CA SER A 28 -12.13 38.68 12.63
C SER A 28 -11.89 38.94 11.14
N ARG A 29 -10.61 38.96 10.77
CA ARG A 29 -10.15 38.93 9.38
C ARG A 29 -10.87 37.79 8.66
N ASN A 30 -11.61 38.11 7.60
CA ASN A 30 -12.00 37.14 6.60
C ASN A 30 -10.72 36.59 5.95
N ALA A 31 -10.12 35.59 6.58
CA ALA A 31 -9.30 34.64 5.86
C ALA A 31 -10.28 33.75 5.11
N THR A 32 -10.72 34.22 3.95
CA THR A 32 -11.31 33.34 2.95
C THR A 32 -10.19 32.36 2.59
N SER A 33 -10.20 31.19 3.21
CA SER A 33 -9.41 30.07 2.69
C SER A 33 -9.99 29.78 1.31
N GLU A 34 -9.34 30.30 0.27
CA GLU A 34 -9.62 29.88 -1.08
C GLU A 34 -9.50 28.36 -1.12
N PRO A 35 -10.50 27.63 -1.63
CA PRO A 35 -10.33 26.22 -1.87
C PRO A 35 -9.20 26.12 -2.88
N THR A 36 -8.03 25.69 -2.41
CA THR A 36 -6.98 25.24 -3.33
C THR A 36 -7.63 24.12 -4.11
N ALA A 37 -7.86 24.34 -5.40
CA ALA A 37 -8.32 23.30 -6.30
C ALA A 37 -7.28 22.18 -6.26
N SER A 38 -7.53 21.19 -5.40
CA SER A 38 -6.80 19.95 -5.43
C SER A 38 -7.19 19.35 -6.78
N LEU A 39 -6.23 19.27 -7.70
CA LEU A 39 -6.39 18.44 -8.89
C LEU A 39 -6.92 17.10 -8.40
N PRO A 40 -8.00 16.54 -8.98
CA PRO A 40 -8.51 15.27 -8.52
C PRO A 40 -7.36 14.27 -8.58
N ILE A 41 -6.90 13.81 -7.42
CA ILE A 41 -6.08 12.60 -7.33
C ILE A 41 -6.90 11.58 -8.10
N ALA A 42 -6.32 10.97 -9.14
CA ALA A 42 -7.01 9.95 -9.92
C ALA A 42 -7.69 9.00 -8.93
N SER A 43 -9.03 9.04 -8.90
CA SER A 43 -9.77 8.41 -7.82
C SER A 43 -9.67 6.91 -8.05
N ILE A 44 -8.88 6.24 -7.20
CA ILE A 44 -8.90 4.78 -7.15
C ILE A 44 -10.31 4.36 -6.74
N SER A 45 -10.81 3.26 -7.30
CA SER A 45 -12.13 2.79 -6.92
C SER A 45 -12.16 2.44 -5.42
N PRO A 46 -13.33 2.52 -4.75
CA PRO A 46 -13.47 2.10 -3.36
C PRO A 46 -13.01 0.65 -3.11
N VAL A 47 -13.23 -0.24 -4.09
CA VAL A 47 -12.82 -1.66 -4.02
C VAL A 47 -11.30 -1.79 -4.00
N ILE A 48 -10.59 -1.06 -4.87
CA ILE A 48 -9.13 -1.03 -4.87
C ILE A 48 -8.60 -0.38 -3.58
N ALA A 49 -9.24 0.68 -3.09
CA ALA A 49 -8.85 1.35 -1.84
C ALA A 49 -8.94 0.42 -0.62
N LEU A 50 -10.01 -0.39 -0.53
CA LEU A 50 -10.16 -1.40 0.52
C LEU A 50 -9.09 -2.48 0.44
N THR A 51 -8.77 -2.93 -0.78
CA THR A 51 -7.71 -3.91 -1.03
C THR A 51 -6.34 -3.34 -0.67
N GLN A 52 -6.08 -2.08 -1.06
CA GLN A 52 -4.87 -1.36 -0.69
C GLN A 52 -4.74 -1.26 0.84
N ALA A 53 -5.81 -0.98 1.57
CA ALA A 53 -5.77 -0.93 3.04
C ALA A 53 -5.37 -2.28 3.67
N GLN A 54 -5.78 -3.41 3.08
CA GLN A 54 -5.33 -4.74 3.51
C GLN A 54 -3.85 -4.97 3.19
N VAL A 55 -3.40 -4.59 2.00
CA VAL A 55 -1.98 -4.68 1.62
C VAL A 55 -1.11 -3.79 2.53
N VAL A 56 -1.53 -2.55 2.81
CA VAL A 56 -0.84 -1.64 3.74
C VAL A 56 -0.74 -2.28 5.13
N ARG A 57 -1.82 -2.90 5.63
CA ARG A 57 -1.80 -3.58 6.93
C ARG A 57 -0.81 -4.74 6.95
N ALA A 58 -0.82 -5.58 5.93
CA ALA A 58 0.09 -6.72 5.83
C ALA A 58 1.57 -6.27 5.75
N LEU A 59 1.86 -5.28 4.90
CA LEU A 59 3.21 -4.75 4.75
C LEU A 59 3.71 -4.01 5.99
N SER A 60 2.86 -3.22 6.64
CA SER A 60 3.24 -2.50 7.86
C SER A 60 3.52 -3.45 9.03
N ALA A 61 2.83 -4.59 9.13
CA ALA A 61 3.18 -5.64 10.08
C ALA A 61 4.57 -6.24 9.83
N ALA A 62 5.06 -6.19 8.59
CA ALA A 62 6.43 -6.56 8.20
C ALA A 62 7.44 -5.39 8.25
N GLY A 63 7.02 -4.21 8.73
CA GLY A 63 7.86 -3.01 8.80
C GLY A 63 8.06 -2.30 7.45
N LEU A 64 7.19 -2.54 6.48
CA LEU A 64 7.27 -1.97 5.14
C LEU A 64 6.16 -0.94 4.89
N ALA A 65 6.51 0.11 4.16
CA ALA A 65 5.55 1.12 3.71
C ALA A 65 5.12 0.84 2.27
N LEU A 66 3.86 1.18 1.96
CA LEU A 66 3.31 1.13 0.61
C LEU A 66 2.96 2.55 0.16
N THR A 67 3.36 2.92 -1.06
CA THR A 67 2.97 4.16 -1.71
C THR A 67 2.31 3.88 -3.06
N ALA A 68 1.68 4.90 -3.65
CA ALA A 68 1.38 4.84 -5.09
C ALA A 68 2.68 4.69 -5.88
N ALA A 69 2.65 3.93 -6.98
CA ALA A 69 3.81 3.83 -7.87
C ALA A 69 4.11 5.20 -8.48
N ARG A 70 5.40 5.59 -8.47
CA ARG A 70 5.85 6.86 -9.04
C ARG A 70 6.18 6.77 -10.53
N LEU A 71 6.53 5.58 -10.98
CA LEU A 71 6.85 5.29 -12.37
C LEU A 71 5.72 4.46 -13.01
N PRO A 72 5.42 4.67 -14.29
CA PRO A 72 4.56 3.76 -15.04
C PRO A 72 5.16 2.36 -15.00
N PHE A 73 4.34 1.39 -14.62
CA PHE A 73 4.70 -0.02 -14.61
C PHE A 73 3.59 -0.82 -15.27
N ARG A 74 3.96 -1.71 -16.17
CA ARG A 74 3.05 -2.62 -16.85
C ARG A 74 3.54 -4.05 -16.62
N PRO A 75 2.82 -4.84 -15.83
CA PRO A 75 3.22 -6.22 -15.58
C PRO A 75 3.08 -7.06 -16.85
N PRO A 76 3.88 -8.12 -16.98
CA PRO A 76 3.59 -9.25 -17.85
C PRO A 76 2.21 -9.82 -17.51
N GLU A 77 1.27 -9.76 -18.46
CA GLU A 77 -0.13 -10.11 -18.23
C GLU A 77 -0.77 -10.74 -19.49
N PRO A 78 -1.75 -11.64 -19.33
CA PRO A 78 -2.54 -12.14 -20.46
C PRO A 78 -3.42 -11.01 -21.05
N PRO A 79 -3.85 -11.15 -22.31
CA PRO A 79 -4.69 -10.14 -22.99
C PRO A 79 -5.91 -9.67 -22.20
N ASP A 80 -6.57 -10.59 -21.50
CA ASP A 80 -7.82 -10.31 -20.78
C ASP A 80 -7.61 -9.39 -19.57
N LEU A 81 -6.40 -9.32 -19.01
CA LEU A 81 -6.06 -8.39 -17.92
C LEU A 81 -5.59 -7.01 -18.41
N MET A 82 -5.28 -6.86 -19.70
CA MET A 82 -4.74 -5.60 -20.24
C MET A 82 -5.72 -4.43 -20.14
N ALA A 83 -7.03 -4.71 -20.21
CA ALA A 83 -8.11 -3.71 -20.16
C ALA A 83 -8.78 -3.63 -18.78
N VAL A 84 -8.39 -4.47 -17.83
CA VAL A 84 -9.00 -4.52 -16.50
C VAL A 84 -8.60 -3.29 -15.69
N PRO A 85 -9.55 -2.60 -15.03
CA PRO A 85 -9.22 -1.51 -14.12
C PRO A 85 -8.24 -1.96 -13.04
N ARG A 86 -7.13 -1.22 -12.90
CA ARG A 86 -6.08 -1.58 -11.95
C ARG A 86 -5.42 -0.35 -11.33
N ALA A 87 -4.82 -0.57 -10.17
CA ALA A 87 -3.88 0.35 -9.57
C ALA A 87 -2.53 -0.33 -9.39
N VAL A 88 -1.46 0.45 -9.52
CA VAL A 88 -0.10 0.00 -9.24
C VAL A 88 0.39 0.74 -8.00
N PHE A 89 0.76 -0.04 -6.99
CA PHE A 89 1.40 0.43 -5.79
C PHE A 89 2.86 0.00 -5.78
N GLN A 90 3.63 0.59 -4.86
CA GLN A 90 5.03 0.29 -4.71
C GLN A 90 5.38 0.20 -3.24
N ALA A 91 6.00 -0.91 -2.84
CA ALA A 91 6.64 -1.02 -1.54
C ALA A 91 7.92 -0.17 -1.52
N VAL A 92 8.17 0.53 -0.41
CA VAL A 92 9.37 1.38 -0.28
C VAL A 92 10.59 0.52 0.02
N LEU A 93 11.48 0.39 -0.96
CA LEU A 93 12.73 -0.37 -0.89
C LEU A 93 13.93 0.59 -1.04
N PRO A 94 14.65 0.95 0.04
CA PRO A 94 15.74 1.93 -0.03
C PRO A 94 16.89 1.54 -0.96
N ALA A 95 17.24 0.25 -1.04
CA ALA A 95 18.31 -0.24 -1.89
C ALA A 95 17.82 -0.62 -3.30
N ASP A 96 16.51 -0.58 -3.54
CA ASP A 96 15.90 -0.88 -4.84
C ASP A 96 14.65 -0.02 -5.13
N PRO A 97 14.81 1.32 -5.25
CA PRO A 97 13.68 2.26 -5.25
C PRO A 97 12.82 2.21 -6.52
N THR A 98 13.23 1.47 -7.55
CA THR A 98 12.51 1.33 -8.82
C THR A 98 11.79 -0.01 -8.97
N HIS A 99 11.79 -0.86 -7.94
CA HIS A 99 11.08 -2.15 -7.92
C HIS A 99 10.08 -2.21 -6.75
N GLY A 100 9.59 -3.41 -6.41
CA GLY A 100 8.58 -3.58 -5.36
C GLY A 100 7.15 -3.25 -5.82
N TYR A 101 6.87 -3.36 -7.13
CA TYR A 101 5.54 -3.05 -7.68
C TYR A 101 4.52 -4.12 -7.32
N ILE A 102 3.40 -3.68 -6.74
CA ILE A 102 2.25 -4.52 -6.41
C ILE A 102 1.08 -4.03 -7.24
N VAL A 103 0.55 -4.91 -8.08
CA VAL A 103 -0.57 -4.58 -8.99
C VAL A 103 -1.85 -5.13 -8.40
N VAL A 104 -2.87 -4.28 -8.31
CA VAL A 104 -4.21 -4.66 -7.85
C VAL A 104 -5.20 -4.47 -9.00
N TYR A 105 -5.74 -5.57 -9.51
CA TYR A 105 -6.80 -5.58 -10.51
C TYR A 105 -8.17 -5.62 -9.85
N GLN A 106 -9.13 -4.91 -10.41
CA GLN A 106 -10.53 -4.96 -10.01
C GLN A 106 -11.38 -5.66 -11.06
N LEU A 107 -12.02 -6.76 -10.66
CA LEU A 107 -12.86 -7.58 -11.50
C LEU A 107 -14.34 -7.39 -11.13
N ARG A 108 -15.21 -7.81 -12.03
CA ARG A 108 -16.67 -7.65 -11.90
C ARG A 108 -17.24 -8.41 -10.69
N ASP A 109 -16.76 -9.62 -10.46
CA ASP A 109 -17.17 -10.49 -9.35
C ASP A 109 -16.04 -11.46 -8.94
N GLU A 110 -16.26 -12.20 -7.86
CA GLU A 110 -15.25 -13.10 -7.28
C GLU A 110 -14.93 -14.30 -8.19
N ALA A 111 -15.92 -14.79 -8.95
CA ALA A 111 -15.71 -15.89 -9.90
C ALA A 111 -14.83 -15.42 -11.07
N THR A 112 -15.08 -14.21 -11.57
CA THR A 112 -14.26 -13.57 -12.61
C THR A 112 -12.84 -13.34 -12.10
N ALA A 113 -12.67 -12.89 -10.84
CA ALA A 113 -11.35 -12.78 -10.22
C ALA A 113 -10.64 -14.14 -10.13
N ALA A 114 -11.32 -15.19 -9.67
CA ALA A 114 -10.74 -16.53 -9.58
C ALA A 114 -10.30 -17.07 -10.95
N THR A 115 -11.09 -16.85 -12.00
CA THR A 115 -10.74 -17.24 -13.37
C THR A 115 -9.56 -16.43 -13.90
N ALA A 116 -9.62 -15.10 -13.84
CA ALA A 116 -8.54 -14.25 -14.33
C ALA A 116 -7.22 -14.47 -13.55
N GLY A 117 -7.30 -14.81 -12.27
CA GLY A 117 -6.13 -15.14 -11.46
C GLY A 117 -5.48 -16.45 -11.88
N ARG A 118 -6.28 -17.48 -12.21
CA ARG A 118 -5.77 -18.73 -12.79
C ARG A 118 -5.17 -18.52 -14.17
N GLU A 119 -5.83 -17.73 -15.02
CA GLU A 119 -5.30 -17.39 -16.34
C GLU A 119 -3.97 -16.63 -16.25
N LEU A 120 -3.83 -15.71 -15.30
CA LEU A 120 -2.56 -15.04 -15.03
C LEU A 120 -1.50 -16.03 -14.54
N ALA A 121 -1.86 -16.95 -13.64
CA ALA A 121 -0.94 -17.98 -13.16
C ALA A 121 -0.44 -18.87 -14.29
N ASP A 122 -1.35 -19.37 -15.13
CA ASP A 122 -1.03 -20.20 -16.29
C ASP A 122 -0.19 -19.42 -17.30
N TYR A 123 -0.53 -18.15 -17.55
CA TYR A 123 0.25 -17.26 -18.41
C TYR A 123 1.70 -17.11 -17.94
N LEU A 124 1.90 -16.86 -16.64
CA LEU A 124 3.23 -16.71 -16.06
C LEU A 124 4.06 -18.01 -16.19
N ALA A 125 3.40 -19.16 -16.23
CA ALA A 125 4.04 -20.46 -16.46
C ALA A 125 4.35 -20.76 -17.95
N THR A 126 3.80 -19.99 -18.90
CA THR A 126 4.10 -20.15 -20.32
C THR A 126 5.53 -19.71 -20.66
N GLY A 127 6.07 -20.19 -21.78
CA GLY A 127 7.38 -19.71 -22.28
C GLY A 127 7.43 -18.18 -22.42
N TYR A 128 6.37 -17.56 -22.93
CA TYR A 128 6.30 -16.10 -23.08
C TYR A 128 6.26 -15.35 -21.74
N GLY A 129 5.47 -15.85 -20.79
CA GLY A 129 5.43 -15.31 -19.42
C GLY A 129 6.79 -15.41 -18.74
N ARG A 130 7.41 -16.59 -18.77
CA ARG A 130 8.71 -16.86 -18.13
C ARG A 130 9.84 -16.02 -18.71
N THR A 131 9.86 -15.77 -20.02
CA THR A 131 10.91 -14.93 -20.65
C THR A 131 10.86 -13.46 -20.24
N GLN A 132 9.77 -13.00 -19.64
CA GLN A 132 9.65 -11.62 -19.14
C GLN A 132 10.22 -11.46 -17.72
N PHE A 133 10.68 -12.54 -17.09
CA PHE A 133 11.27 -12.51 -15.75
C PHE A 133 12.63 -13.21 -15.71
N PRO A 134 13.46 -12.90 -14.70
CA PRO A 134 14.63 -13.72 -14.39
C PRO A 134 14.24 -15.19 -14.14
N PRO A 135 15.11 -16.17 -14.46
CA PRO A 135 14.80 -17.60 -14.32
C PRO A 135 14.43 -18.07 -12.91
N ASP A 136 14.88 -17.35 -11.87
CA ASP A 136 14.63 -17.62 -10.46
C ASP A 136 13.48 -16.77 -9.89
N ALA A 137 12.67 -16.15 -10.75
CA ALA A 137 11.55 -15.34 -10.32
C ALA A 137 10.52 -16.15 -9.51
N ASN A 138 10.03 -15.51 -8.46
CA ASN A 138 8.94 -15.95 -7.62
C ASN A 138 7.75 -15.03 -7.84
N HIS A 139 6.56 -15.63 -7.90
CA HIS A 139 5.30 -14.93 -8.14
C HIS A 139 4.38 -15.12 -6.93
N VAL A 140 3.78 -14.03 -6.47
CA VAL A 140 2.74 -14.02 -5.46
C VAL A 140 1.46 -13.53 -6.11
N LEU A 141 0.50 -14.43 -6.29
CA LEU A 141 -0.85 -14.12 -6.74
C LEU A 141 -1.84 -14.41 -5.61
N ARG A 142 -2.65 -13.40 -5.26
CA ARG A 142 -3.68 -13.50 -4.22
C ARG A 142 -4.99 -12.98 -4.73
N GLN A 143 -6.08 -13.65 -4.39
CA GLN A 143 -7.42 -13.14 -4.58
C GLN A 143 -7.97 -12.58 -3.27
N LEU A 144 -8.45 -11.34 -3.30
CA LEU A 144 -9.22 -10.76 -2.20
C LEU A 144 -10.57 -10.30 -2.75
N GLN A 145 -11.61 -11.08 -2.46
CA GLN A 145 -12.97 -10.85 -3.00
C GLN A 145 -12.92 -10.73 -4.54
N THR A 146 -13.31 -9.57 -5.08
CA THR A 146 -13.35 -9.28 -6.52
C THR A 146 -12.04 -8.69 -7.05
N THR A 147 -10.96 -8.72 -6.27
CA THR A 147 -9.65 -8.20 -6.68
C THR A 147 -8.59 -9.26 -6.76
N LEU A 148 -7.61 -9.01 -7.63
CA LEU A 148 -6.39 -9.81 -7.75
C LEU A 148 -5.18 -8.95 -7.40
N ILE A 149 -4.33 -9.47 -6.54
CA ILE A 149 -3.07 -8.87 -6.13
C ILE A 149 -1.95 -9.67 -6.79
N SER A 150 -1.07 -9.00 -7.52
CA SER A 150 0.09 -9.60 -8.17
C SER A 150 1.37 -8.91 -7.75
N PHE A 151 2.36 -9.71 -7.37
CA PHE A 151 3.72 -9.30 -7.08
C PHE A 151 4.69 -10.34 -7.63
N SER A 152 5.79 -9.90 -8.24
CA SER A 152 6.84 -10.78 -8.77
C SER A 152 8.20 -10.24 -8.39
N TRP A 153 9.14 -11.11 -8.06
CA TRP A 153 10.49 -10.74 -7.63
C TRP A 153 11.48 -11.87 -7.89
N SER A 154 12.78 -11.58 -7.92
CA SER A 154 13.84 -12.58 -8.13
C SER A 154 14.88 -12.43 -7.02
N PRO A 155 15.21 -13.49 -6.27
CA PRO A 155 16.26 -13.44 -5.26
C PRO A 155 17.60 -12.95 -5.82
N ALA A 156 17.98 -13.35 -7.04
CA ALA A 156 19.23 -12.93 -7.66
C ALA A 156 19.18 -11.51 -8.26
N SER A 157 17.99 -10.99 -8.58
CA SER A 157 17.82 -9.71 -9.29
C SER A 157 17.18 -8.59 -8.46
N SER A 158 16.91 -8.84 -7.17
CA SER A 158 16.32 -7.88 -6.24
C SER A 158 17.34 -7.53 -5.14
N PRO A 159 18.11 -6.43 -5.29
CA PRO A 159 19.21 -6.09 -4.38
C PRO A 159 18.75 -5.65 -2.98
N ASP A 160 17.50 -5.22 -2.81
CA ASP A 160 16.99 -4.87 -1.48
C ASP A 160 16.60 -6.13 -0.69
N PRO A 161 17.19 -6.35 0.50
CA PRO A 161 16.93 -7.54 1.32
C PRO A 161 15.49 -7.61 1.85
N ASN A 162 14.73 -6.52 1.77
CA ASN A 162 13.32 -6.50 2.18
C ASN A 162 12.37 -6.97 1.07
N THR A 163 12.86 -7.27 -0.13
CA THR A 163 11.99 -7.70 -1.24
C THR A 163 11.26 -9.01 -0.92
N SER A 164 11.93 -9.97 -0.28
CA SER A 164 11.28 -11.23 0.15
C SER A 164 10.20 -10.99 1.22
N LYS A 165 10.39 -10.00 2.11
CA LYS A 165 9.39 -9.64 3.12
C LYS A 165 8.09 -9.13 2.52
N ILE A 166 8.14 -8.52 1.33
CA ILE A 166 6.92 -8.15 0.58
C ILE A 166 6.15 -9.43 0.24
N ALA A 167 6.83 -10.44 -0.30
CA ALA A 167 6.19 -11.71 -0.66
C ALA A 167 5.57 -12.39 0.55
N ASP A 168 6.32 -12.50 1.66
CA ASP A 168 5.85 -13.11 2.91
C ASP A 168 4.65 -12.37 3.48
N ALA A 169 4.67 -11.03 3.49
CA ALA A 169 3.55 -10.23 3.94
C ALA A 169 2.30 -10.45 3.08
N LEU A 170 2.45 -10.46 1.75
CA LEU A 170 1.33 -10.67 0.84
C LEU A 170 0.71 -12.06 0.94
N GLN A 171 1.44 -13.09 1.39
CA GLN A 171 0.88 -14.42 1.66
C GLN A 171 -0.23 -14.40 2.74
N THR A 172 -0.30 -13.35 3.56
CA THR A 172 -1.33 -13.19 4.58
C THR A 172 -2.63 -12.56 4.06
N VAL A 173 -2.63 -12.07 2.82
CA VAL A 173 -3.77 -11.33 2.24
C VAL A 173 -4.59 -12.24 1.33
N GLY A 174 -5.90 -12.34 1.59
CA GLY A 174 -6.82 -13.08 0.71
C GLY A 174 -6.47 -14.57 0.57
N THR A 175 -6.88 -15.17 -0.55
CA THR A 175 -6.69 -16.59 -0.88
C THR A 175 -5.52 -16.76 -1.87
N PRO A 176 -4.63 -17.77 -1.69
CA PRO A 176 -3.56 -18.04 -2.66
C PRO A 176 -4.09 -18.46 -4.03
N ILE A 177 -3.37 -18.07 -5.07
CA ILE A 177 -3.44 -18.67 -6.40
C ILE A 177 -2.03 -19.14 -6.76
N ASP A 178 -1.87 -20.44 -6.96
CA ASP A 178 -0.57 -21.03 -7.23
C ASP A 178 -0.14 -20.80 -8.68
N VAL A 179 1.10 -20.38 -8.89
CA VAL A 179 1.72 -20.26 -10.21
C VAL A 179 2.50 -21.54 -10.51
N PRO A 180 2.15 -22.28 -11.58
CA PRO A 180 2.89 -23.48 -11.97
C PRO A 180 4.36 -23.18 -12.25
N ARG A 181 5.24 -24.09 -11.82
CA ARG A 181 6.69 -24.04 -12.10
C ARG A 181 7.05 -24.90 -13.28
#